data_AF-A0A940RD36-F1
#
_entry.id   AF-A0A940RD36-F1
#
_cell.length_a   1.000
_cell.length_b   1.000
_cell.length_c   1.000
_cell.angle_alpha   90.00
_cell.angle_beta   90.00
_cell.angle_gamma   90.00
#
_symmetry.space_group_name_H-M   'P 1'
#
loop_
_entity.id
_entity.type
_entity.pdbx_description
1 polymer ?
#
loop_
_entity_poly.entity_id
_entity_poly.type
_entity_poly.pdbx_seq_one_letter_code
_entity_poly.pdbx_strand_id
1 'polypeptide(L)'
;MQAISTVQKAKGISFRFLVVAGTFLFSLLLFILITNEMVLENENSLDFAVFQKLKHITNASMTKVMLFITFFGSNYFLLPAYIFLIVYFLLFKKTRTLSLDVAAIGITSTVILFSLKAIFHRHRPLDPLVS
;
A
#
# COMPACT_ATOMS: atom_id res chain seq x y z
N MET A 1 5.14 -58.45 -12.01
CA MET A 1 5.56 -57.25 -11.25
C MET A 1 5.74 -56.13 -12.26
N GLN A 2 4.71 -55.32 -12.54
CA GLN A 2 4.78 -54.19 -13.47
C GLN A 2 4.74 -52.89 -12.67
N ALA A 3 5.84 -52.14 -12.72
CA ALA A 3 5.95 -50.83 -12.10
C ALA A 3 5.15 -49.81 -12.93
N ILE A 4 4.11 -49.25 -12.33
CA ILE A 4 3.36 -48.13 -12.91
C ILE A 4 4.18 -46.87 -12.62
N SER A 5 4.99 -46.44 -13.58
CA SER A 5 5.61 -45.12 -13.56
C SER A 5 4.54 -44.08 -13.93
N THR A 6 3.88 -43.49 -12.92
CA THR A 6 3.02 -42.33 -13.13
C THR A 6 3.90 -41.13 -13.47
N VAL A 7 4.11 -40.90 -14.77
CA VAL A 7 4.68 -39.65 -15.26
C VAL A 7 3.67 -38.54 -14.95
N GLN A 8 3.90 -37.87 -13.84
CA GLN A 8 3.11 -36.74 -13.37
C GLN A 8 3.28 -35.61 -14.40
N LYS A 9 2.31 -35.50 -15.31
CA LYS A 9 2.27 -34.44 -16.33
C LYS A 9 2.22 -33.10 -15.60
N ALA A 10 3.35 -32.40 -15.54
CA ALA A 10 3.45 -31.07 -14.97
C ALA A 10 2.40 -30.19 -15.65
N LYS A 11 1.37 -29.82 -14.90
CA LYS A 11 0.28 -28.97 -15.36
C LYS A 11 0.92 -27.62 -15.67
N GLY A 12 1.09 -27.31 -16.95
CA GLY A 12 1.74 -26.08 -17.42
C GLY A 12 1.18 -24.86 -16.69
N ILE A 13 2.06 -23.91 -16.39
CA ILE A 13 1.73 -22.67 -15.68
C ILE A 13 0.50 -22.05 -16.34
N SER A 14 -0.57 -21.88 -15.57
CA SER A 14 -1.81 -21.26 -16.06
C SER A 14 -1.52 -19.81 -16.44
N PHE A 15 -2.00 -19.35 -17.60
CA PHE A 15 -1.85 -17.96 -18.04
C PHE A 15 -2.26 -16.94 -16.95
N ARG A 16 -3.31 -17.26 -16.18
CA ARG A 16 -3.75 -16.46 -15.03
C ARG A 16 -2.65 -16.31 -13.97
N PHE A 17 -1.94 -17.38 -13.67
CA PHE A 17 -0.83 -17.35 -12.72
C PHE A 17 0.32 -16.50 -13.26
N LEU A 18 0.63 -16.60 -14.56
CA LEU A 18 1.69 -15.81 -15.18
C LEU A 18 1.38 -14.30 -15.12
N VAL A 19 0.13 -13.92 -15.38
CA VAL A 19 -0.32 -12.51 -15.24
C VAL A 19 -0.19 -12.05 -13.79
N VAL A 20 -0.71 -12.82 -12.82
CA VAL A 20 -0.64 -12.45 -11.39
C VAL A 20 0.81 -12.34 -10.91
N ALA A 21 1.65 -13.32 -11.24
CA ALA A 21 3.07 -13.31 -10.90
C ALA A 21 3.81 -12.14 -11.58
N GLY A 22 3.49 -11.87 -12.85
CA GLY A 22 4.05 -10.74 -13.60
C GLY A 22 3.69 -9.40 -12.97
N THR A 23 2.42 -9.17 -12.62
CA THR A 23 1.99 -7.95 -11.93
C THR A 23 2.64 -7.80 -10.56
N PHE A 24 2.78 -8.90 -9.80
CA PHE A 24 3.45 -8.89 -8.51
C PHE A 24 4.94 -8.51 -8.65
N LEU A 25 5.67 -9.15 -9.56
CA LEU A 25 7.09 -8.86 -9.79
C LEU A 25 7.28 -7.43 -10.31
N PHE A 26 6.42 -6.96 -11.20
CA PHE A 26 6.45 -5.59 -11.68
C PHE A 26 6.23 -4.58 -10.55
N SER A 27 5.24 -4.80 -9.70
CA SER A 27 5.00 -3.95 -8.53
C SER A 27 6.19 -3.96 -7.56
N LEU A 28 6.83 -5.11 -7.37
CA LEU A 28 8.00 -5.24 -6.51
C LEU A 28 9.21 -4.49 -7.09
N LEU A 29 9.45 -4.61 -8.39
CA LEU A 29 10.51 -3.88 -9.09
C LEU A 29 10.29 -2.36 -9.00
N LEU A 30 9.07 -1.89 -9.27
CA LEU A 30 8.73 -0.48 -9.11
C LEU A 30 8.96 0.00 -7.67
N PHE A 31 8.55 -0.77 -6.68
CA PHE A 31 8.77 -0.43 -5.28
C PHE A 31 10.26 -0.31 -4.93
N ILE A 32 11.10 -1.24 -5.42
CA ILE A 32 12.55 -1.21 -5.20
C ILE A 32 13.17 0.01 -5.87
N LEU A 33 12.82 0.30 -7.13
CA LEU A 33 13.33 1.46 -7.86
C LEU A 33 12.99 2.77 -7.15
N ILE A 34 11.72 2.94 -6.76
CA ILE A 34 11.27 4.13 -6.03
C ILE A 34 12.01 4.23 -4.69
N THR A 35 12.17 3.13 -3.96
CA THR A 35 12.86 3.13 -2.67
C THR A 35 14.34 3.48 -2.84
N ASN A 36 15.02 2.93 -3.83
CA ASN A 36 16.44 3.23 -4.06
C ASN A 36 16.64 4.71 -4.37
N GLU A 37 15.90 5.24 -5.33
CA GLU A 37 16.01 6.63 -5.77
C GLU A 37 15.58 7.63 -4.68
N MET A 38 14.36 7.46 -4.14
CA MET A 38 13.75 8.47 -3.27
C MET A 38 14.19 8.38 -1.82
N VAL A 39 14.61 7.20 -1.36
CA VAL A 39 14.90 6.94 0.05
C VAL A 39 16.38 6.80 0.30
N LEU A 40 17.11 6.00 -0.51
CA LEU A 40 18.55 5.81 -0.30
C LEU A 40 19.36 6.99 -0.85
N GLU A 41 19.01 7.46 -2.05
CA GLU A 41 19.74 8.56 -2.71
C GLU A 41 19.25 9.96 -2.28
N ASN A 42 18.13 10.04 -1.55
CA ASN A 42 17.51 11.30 -1.09
C ASN A 42 17.34 12.34 -2.22
N GLU A 43 17.08 11.87 -3.45
CA GLU A 43 16.84 12.70 -4.62
C GLU A 43 15.53 13.49 -4.42
N ASN A 44 15.65 14.73 -3.92
CA ASN A 44 14.50 15.63 -3.75
C ASN A 44 14.14 16.37 -5.05
N SER A 45 14.90 16.17 -6.13
CA SER A 45 14.77 16.88 -7.40
C SER A 45 13.38 16.72 -8.02
N LEU A 46 12.84 15.49 -8.03
CA LEU A 46 11.50 15.19 -8.52
C LEU A 46 10.41 15.77 -7.60
N ASP A 47 10.59 15.67 -6.28
CA ASP A 47 9.67 16.27 -5.31
C ASP A 47 9.59 17.79 -5.51
N PHE A 48 10.72 18.47 -5.66
CA PHE A 48 10.78 19.91 -5.93
C PHE A 48 10.15 20.28 -7.29
N ALA A 49 10.38 19.49 -8.34
CA ALA A 49 9.77 19.74 -9.65
C ALA A 49 8.24 19.63 -9.61
N VAL A 50 7.71 18.64 -8.89
CA VAL A 50 6.27 18.48 -8.68
C VAL A 50 5.72 19.60 -7.80
N PHE A 51 6.42 19.97 -6.72
CA PHE A 51 5.99 21.04 -5.83
C PHE A 51 5.90 22.40 -6.54
N GLN A 52 6.87 22.73 -7.39
CA GLN A 52 6.82 23.97 -8.17
C GLN A 52 5.61 24.02 -9.12
N LYS A 53 5.23 22.89 -9.72
CA LYS A 53 4.02 22.82 -10.56
C LYS A 53 2.74 22.95 -9.74
N LEU A 54 2.69 22.31 -8.57
CA LEU A 54 1.52 22.33 -7.69
C LEU A 54 1.28 23.68 -7.02
N LYS A 55 2.34 24.48 -6.75
CA LYS A 55 2.22 25.85 -6.20
C LYS A 55 1.28 26.76 -6.99
N HIS A 56 1.12 26.53 -8.28
CA HIS A 56 0.20 27.32 -9.11
C HIS A 56 -1.29 26.97 -8.87
N ILE A 57 -1.58 25.77 -8.36
CA ILE A 57 -2.95 25.26 -8.14
C ILE A 57 -3.37 25.41 -6.66
N THR A 58 -2.42 25.61 -5.75
CA THR A 58 -2.69 25.83 -4.33
C THR A 58 -3.40 27.17 -4.09
N ASN A 59 -4.63 27.11 -3.59
CA ASN A 59 -5.43 28.26 -3.15
C ASN A 59 -6.22 27.87 -1.89
N ALA A 60 -6.65 28.84 -1.07
CA ALA A 60 -7.31 28.64 0.21
C ALA A 60 -8.52 27.68 0.15
N SER A 61 -9.28 27.71 -0.95
CA SER A 61 -10.40 26.77 -1.17
C SER A 61 -9.93 25.33 -1.41
N MET A 62 -8.88 25.12 -2.21
CA MET A 62 -8.30 23.79 -2.43
C MET A 62 -7.67 23.23 -1.16
N THR A 63 -7.01 24.08 -0.35
CA THR A 63 -6.46 23.69 0.94
C THR A 63 -7.53 23.13 1.88
N LYS A 64 -8.70 23.77 1.97
CA LYS A 64 -9.80 23.27 2.80
C LYS A 64 -10.31 21.90 2.34
N VAL A 65 -10.42 21.69 1.02
CA VAL A 65 -10.82 20.39 0.45
C VAL A 65 -9.77 19.32 0.75
N MET A 66 -8.47 19.64 0.56
CA MET A 66 -7.37 18.73 0.89
C MET A 66 -7.34 18.37 2.37
N LEU A 67 -7.56 19.34 3.28
CA LEU A 67 -7.65 19.08 4.72
C LEU A 67 -8.82 18.15 5.07
N PHE A 68 -9.98 18.35 4.45
CA PHE A 68 -11.14 17.48 4.65
C PHE A 68 -10.87 16.04 4.14
N ILE A 69 -10.25 15.89 2.98
CA ILE A 69 -9.89 14.55 2.46
C ILE A 69 -8.82 13.90 3.34
N THR A 70 -7.81 14.67 3.77
CA THR A 70 -6.71 14.18 4.61
C THR A 70 -7.19 13.76 6.00
N PHE A 71 -8.29 14.33 6.50
CA PHE A 71 -8.91 13.90 7.76
C PHE A 71 -9.26 12.41 7.76
N PHE A 72 -9.80 11.86 6.66
CA PHE A 72 -10.10 10.43 6.55
C PHE A 72 -8.84 9.56 6.53
N GLY A 73 -7.70 10.11 6.10
CA GLY A 73 -6.40 9.44 6.15
C GLY A 73 -5.65 9.62 7.47
N SER A 74 -6.19 10.41 8.40
CA SER A 74 -5.56 10.67 9.69
C SER A 74 -5.71 9.47 10.63
N ASN A 75 -4.71 9.24 11.49
CA ASN A 75 -4.78 8.23 12.54
C ASN A 75 -6.01 8.40 13.45
N TYR A 76 -6.47 9.64 13.64
CA TYR A 76 -7.66 9.95 14.44
C TYR A 76 -8.96 9.36 13.84
N PHE A 77 -9.04 9.21 12.52
CA PHE A 77 -10.18 8.58 11.85
C PHE A 77 -9.92 7.09 11.57
N LEU A 78 -8.71 6.76 11.08
CA LEU A 78 -8.35 5.41 10.66
C LEU A 78 -8.34 4.41 11.81
N LEU A 79 -7.79 4.74 13.00
CA LEU A 79 -7.74 3.80 14.12
C LEU A 79 -9.15 3.38 14.58
N PRO A 80 -10.08 4.32 14.89
CA PRO A 80 -11.45 3.97 15.20
C PRO A 80 -12.14 3.21 14.06
N ALA A 81 -11.92 3.61 12.80
CA ALA A 81 -12.52 2.94 11.65
C ALA A 81 -12.04 1.48 11.49
N TYR A 82 -10.75 1.20 11.71
CA TYR A 82 -10.20 -0.15 11.69
C TYR A 82 -10.77 -1.00 12.83
N ILE A 83 -10.84 -0.46 14.05
CA ILE A 83 -11.46 -1.15 15.19
C ILE A 83 -12.92 -1.44 14.91
N PHE A 84 -13.66 -0.45 14.41
CA PHE A 84 -15.07 -0.62 14.05
C PHE A 84 -15.26 -1.66 12.96
N LEU A 85 -14.41 -1.69 11.92
CA LEU A 85 -14.47 -2.72 10.88
C LEU A 85 -14.21 -4.11 11.45
N ILE A 86 -13.20 -4.27 12.30
CA ILE A 86 -12.89 -5.57 12.94
C ILE A 86 -14.07 -6.03 13.79
N VAL A 87 -14.64 -5.15 14.62
CA VAL A 87 -15.80 -5.45 15.47
C VAL A 87 -17.05 -5.73 14.63
N TYR A 88 -17.32 -4.94 13.59
CA TYR A 88 -18.45 -5.12 12.68
C TYR A 88 -18.39 -6.47 11.96
N PHE A 89 -17.23 -6.82 11.42
CA PHE A 89 -17.02 -8.11 10.77
C PHE A 89 -17.14 -9.29 11.74
N LEU A 90 -16.68 -9.13 12.99
CA LEU A 90 -16.81 -10.14 14.04
C LEU A 90 -18.27 -10.36 14.48
N LEU A 91 -19.08 -9.29 14.55
CA LEU A 91 -20.44 -9.33 15.09
C LEU A 91 -21.54 -9.59 14.05
N PHE A 92 -21.45 -9.00 12.85
CA PHE A 92 -22.56 -8.98 11.89
C PHE A 92 -22.43 -9.98 10.73
N LYS A 93 -21.23 -10.48 10.41
CA LYS A 93 -21.05 -11.44 9.30
C LYS A 93 -20.53 -12.79 9.82
N LYS A 94 -21.44 -13.75 9.97
CA LYS A 94 -21.16 -15.14 10.40
C LYS A 94 -20.32 -15.96 9.39
N THR A 95 -19.93 -15.39 8.25
CA THR A 95 -18.97 -15.98 7.31
C THR A 95 -17.53 -15.72 7.77
N ARG A 96 -17.09 -16.52 8.76
CA ARG A 96 -15.78 -16.44 9.42
C ARG A 96 -14.59 -16.30 8.47
N THR A 97 -14.60 -16.98 7.31
CA THR A 97 -13.45 -17.02 6.40
C THR A 97 -13.17 -15.68 5.72
N LEU A 98 -14.16 -15.09 5.06
CA LEU A 98 -14.02 -13.81 4.35
C LEU A 98 -13.72 -12.64 5.32
N SER A 99 -14.29 -12.69 6.52
CA SER A 99 -14.01 -11.72 7.57
C SER A 99 -12.55 -11.76 8.04
N LEU A 100 -11.98 -12.95 8.18
CA LEU A 100 -10.59 -13.14 8.61
C LEU A 100 -9.62 -12.73 7.51
N ASP A 101 -9.92 -13.01 6.25
CA ASP A 101 -9.08 -12.60 5.12
C ASP A 101 -8.97 -11.07 5.04
N VAL A 102 -10.08 -10.35 5.15
CA VAL A 102 -10.09 -8.87 5.13
C VAL A 102 -9.35 -8.29 6.33
N ALA A 103 -9.56 -8.84 7.53
CA ALA A 103 -8.84 -8.41 8.73
C ALA A 103 -7.33 -8.68 8.61
N ALA A 104 -6.94 -9.85 8.11
CA ALA A 104 -5.55 -10.23 7.91
C ALA A 104 -4.86 -9.31 6.89
N ILE A 105 -5.52 -8.98 5.78
CA ILE A 105 -5.00 -8.03 4.78
C ILE A 105 -4.83 -6.63 5.40
N GLY A 106 -5.83 -6.14 6.14
CA GLY A 106 -5.76 -4.83 6.80
C GLY A 106 -4.65 -4.73 7.84
N ILE A 107 -4.50 -5.76 8.69
CA ILE A 107 -3.43 -5.83 9.70
C ILE A 107 -2.07 -5.92 9.02
N THR A 108 -1.91 -6.82 8.05
CA THR A 108 -0.63 -7.02 7.36
C THR A 108 -0.18 -5.77 6.62
N SER A 109 -1.11 -5.10 5.90
CA SER A 109 -0.82 -3.83 5.23
C SER A 109 -0.36 -2.74 6.22
N THR A 110 -1.04 -2.65 7.36
CA THR A 110 -0.69 -1.69 8.43
C THR A 110 0.69 -1.98 9.01
N VAL A 111 0.98 -3.24 9.33
CA VAL A 111 2.28 -3.68 9.85
C VAL A 111 3.39 -3.37 8.85
N ILE A 112 3.19 -3.70 7.57
CA ILE A 112 4.16 -3.39 6.51
C ILE A 112 4.41 -1.88 6.45
N LEU A 113 3.35 -1.06 6.43
CA LEU A 113 3.49 0.41 6.39
C LEU A 113 4.31 0.96 7.56
N PHE A 114 4.03 0.53 8.79
CA PHE A 114 4.77 0.97 9.97
C PHE A 114 6.21 0.47 9.96
N SER A 115 6.45 -0.78 9.57
CA SER A 115 7.80 -1.33 9.42
C SER A 115 8.63 -0.56 8.41
N LEU A 116 8.07 -0.24 7.23
CA LEU A 116 8.77 0.55 6.22
C LEU A 116 9.10 1.96 6.74
N LYS A 117 8.16 2.62 7.43
CA LYS A 117 8.42 3.93 8.08
C LYS A 117 9.57 3.85 9.09
N ALA A 118 9.60 2.78 9.89
CA ALA A 118 10.64 2.55 10.89
C ALA A 118 11.99 2.10 10.31
N ILE A 119 12.03 1.56 9.08
CA ILE A 119 13.30 1.22 8.43
C ILE A 119 13.91 2.47 7.78
N PHE A 120 13.09 3.25 7.08
CA PHE A 120 13.59 4.29 6.18
C PHE A 120 13.82 5.65 6.81
N HIS A 121 13.11 6.01 7.90
CA HIS A 121 13.31 7.28 8.64
C HIS A 121 13.46 8.55 7.79
N ARG A 122 12.87 8.59 6.59
CA ARG A 122 13.07 9.69 5.64
C ARG A 122 12.65 11.03 6.26
N HIS A 123 13.57 11.99 6.28
CA HIS A 123 13.28 13.35 6.73
C HIS A 123 12.34 14.04 5.75
N ARG A 124 11.29 14.69 6.27
CA ARG A 124 10.39 15.48 5.45
C ARG A 124 11.06 16.80 5.06
N PRO A 125 10.88 17.29 3.82
CA PRO A 125 11.35 18.61 3.44
C PRO A 125 10.71 19.69 4.33
N LEU A 126 11.49 20.73 4.65
CA LEU A 126 11.13 21.77 5.63
C LEU A 126 10.04 22.73 5.16
N ASP A 127 9.77 22.80 3.85
CA ASP A 127 8.78 23.70 3.26
C ASP A 127 7.53 22.93 2.78
N PRO A 128 6.56 22.62 3.66
CA PRO A 128 5.30 22.06 3.24
C PRO A 128 4.52 23.07 2.38
N LEU A 129 3.98 22.59 1.26
CA LEU A 129 3.14 23.39 0.34
C LEU A 129 1.85 23.93 0.99
N VAL A 130 1.49 23.42 2.15
CA VAL A 130 0.26 23.73 2.85
C VAL A 130 0.59 23.93 4.32
N SER A 131 0.45 25.16 4.80
CA SER A 131 0.52 25.57 6.20
C SER A 131 -0.87 25.61 6.83
#